data_AF-A0A378BCL9-F1
#
_entry.id   AF-A0A378BCL9-F1
#
_cell.length_a   1.000
_cell.length_b   1.000
_cell.length_c   1.000
_cell.angle_alpha   90.00
_cell.angle_beta   90.00
_cell.angle_gamma   90.00
#
_symmetry.space_group_name_H-M   'P 1'
#
loop_
_entity.id
_entity.type
_entity.pdbx_description
1 polymer ?
#
loop_
_entity_poly.entity_id
_entity_poly.type
_entity_poly.pdbx_seq_one_letter_code
_entity_poly.pdbx_strand_id
1 'polypeptide(L)'
;MLEKKVTADEVNQAMRQAAEGNESFGYTEEEIVSSDIIGSHFGSIYDATQLEIVEAGGVQLVKTVAWYDNEYGFVTQLIRVLEKFAR
;
A
#
# COMPACT_ATOMS: atom_id res chain seq x y z
N MET A 1 -1.82 -17.98 2.33
CA MET A 1 -3.05 -17.68 3.10
C MET A 1 -2.62 -16.97 4.36
N LEU A 2 -3.46 -16.07 4.87
CA LEU A 2 -3.18 -15.43 6.15
C LEU A 2 -3.36 -16.43 7.30
N GLU A 3 -2.66 -16.21 8.41
CA GLU A 3 -2.74 -17.07 9.61
C GLU A 3 -4.11 -16.99 10.30
N LYS A 4 -4.87 -15.92 10.03
CA LYS A 4 -6.18 -15.64 10.62
C LYS A 4 -7.16 -15.27 9.52
N LYS A 5 -8.44 -15.57 9.76
CA LYS A 5 -9.52 -14.99 8.96
C LYS A 5 -9.64 -13.51 9.26
N VAL A 6 -9.90 -12.73 8.23
CA VAL A 6 -10.06 -11.28 8.27
C VAL A 6 -11.25 -10.85 7.43
N THR A 7 -11.71 -9.63 7.69
CA THR A 7 -12.72 -8.90 6.93
C THR A 7 -12.07 -7.78 6.11
N ALA A 8 -12.83 -7.22 5.17
CA ALA A 8 -12.34 -6.10 4.35
C ALA A 8 -12.00 -4.88 5.22
N ASP A 9 -12.87 -4.57 6.19
CA ASP A 9 -12.68 -3.46 7.12
C ASP A 9 -11.44 -3.63 7.99
N GLU A 10 -11.18 -4.83 8.51
CA GLU A 10 -9.98 -5.11 9.31
C GLU A 10 -8.68 -4.90 8.50
N VAL A 11 -8.66 -5.35 7.23
CA VAL A 11 -7.50 -5.16 6.37
C VAL A 11 -7.32 -3.68 6.02
N ASN A 12 -8.38 -3.00 5.59
CA ASN A 12 -8.35 -1.59 5.24
C ASN A 12 -7.94 -0.71 6.42
N GLN A 13 -8.46 -0.99 7.62
CA GLN A 13 -8.10 -0.28 8.84
C GLN A 13 -6.62 -0.49 9.20
N ALA A 14 -6.12 -1.72 9.11
CA ALA A 14 -4.70 -2.01 9.38
C ALA A 14 -3.77 -1.29 8.40
N MET A 15 -4.13 -1.27 7.11
CA MET A 15 -3.34 -0.57 6.08
C MET A 15 -3.38 0.95 6.27
N ARG A 16 -4.55 1.52 6.59
CA ARG A 16 -4.69 2.97 6.88
C ARG A 16 -3.81 3.37 8.06
N GLN A 17 -3.86 2.62 9.16
CA GLN A 17 -3.02 2.89 10.34
C GLN A 17 -1.53 2.80 10.03
N ALA A 18 -1.11 1.86 9.17
CA ALA A 18 0.29 1.75 8.75
C ALA A 18 0.78 2.91 7.86
N ALA A 19 -0.15 3.59 7.17
CA ALA A 19 0.14 4.74 6.32
C ALA A 19 0.10 6.09 7.08
N GLU A 20 -0.57 6.16 8.24
CA GLU A 20 -0.64 7.38 9.03
C GLU A 20 0.75 7.90 9.44
N GLY A 21 1.09 9.11 8.96
CA GLY A 21 2.39 9.73 9.22
C GLY A 21 3.57 9.03 8.54
N ASN A 22 3.32 8.07 7.66
CA ASN A 22 4.36 7.32 6.94
C ASN A 22 4.67 8.00 5.61
N GLU A 23 5.84 8.59 5.50
CA GLU A 23 6.25 9.29 4.27
C GLU A 23 6.50 8.32 3.09
N SER A 24 6.75 7.03 3.38
CA SER A 24 7.10 5.99 2.40
C SER A 24 5.92 5.17 1.91
N PHE A 25 4.86 5.07 2.69
CA PHE A 25 3.70 4.24 2.41
C PHE A 25 2.42 5.06 2.48
N GLY A 26 1.76 5.23 1.34
CA GLY A 26 0.50 5.93 1.20
C GLY A 26 -0.70 4.99 1.26
N TYR A 27 -1.88 5.59 1.41
CA TYR A 27 -3.17 4.91 1.42
C TYR A 27 -4.16 5.74 0.61
N THR A 28 -4.94 5.10 -0.25
CA THR A 28 -6.02 5.74 -1.01
C THR A 28 -7.31 4.92 -0.99
N GLU A 29 -8.43 5.63 -1.00
CA GLU A 29 -9.79 5.12 -1.24
C GLU A 29 -10.39 5.70 -2.53
N GLU A 30 -9.61 6.49 -3.27
CA GLU A 30 -10.02 7.06 -4.54
C GLU A 30 -9.79 6.06 -5.67
N GLU A 31 -10.69 6.02 -6.65
CA GLU A 31 -10.57 5.17 -7.86
C GLU A 31 -9.52 5.74 -8.83
N ILE A 32 -8.26 5.71 -8.40
CA ILE A 32 -7.12 6.22 -9.18
C ILE A 32 -6.68 5.22 -10.25
N VAL A 33 -6.00 5.74 -11.26
CA VAL A 33 -5.33 4.95 -12.30
C VAL A 33 -3.84 5.24 -12.34
N SER A 34 -3.10 4.52 -13.19
CA SER A 34 -1.64 4.58 -13.23
C SER A 34 -1.05 5.97 -13.49
N SER A 35 -1.75 6.84 -14.22
CA SER A 35 -1.25 8.20 -14.50
C SER A 35 -1.28 9.10 -13.28
N ASP A 36 -2.18 8.84 -12.33
CA ASP A 36 -2.37 9.70 -11.16
C ASP A 36 -1.23 9.56 -10.16
N ILE A 37 -0.47 8.45 -10.22
CA ILE A 37 0.68 8.21 -9.33
C ILE A 37 2.00 8.75 -9.88
N ILE A 38 2.03 9.26 -11.12
CA ILE A 38 3.26 9.78 -11.72
C ILE A 38 3.74 11.00 -10.93
N GLY A 39 4.97 10.95 -10.43
CA GLY A 39 5.55 11.97 -9.56
C GLY A 39 5.18 11.84 -8.08
N SER A 40 4.51 10.75 -7.68
CA SER A 40 4.27 10.46 -6.27
C SER A 40 5.58 10.15 -5.53
N HIS A 41 5.73 10.75 -4.35
CA HIS A 41 6.91 10.56 -3.50
C HIS A 41 6.84 9.29 -2.62
N PHE A 42 5.68 8.62 -2.59
CA PHE A 42 5.52 7.36 -1.85
C PHE A 42 6.21 6.22 -2.60
N GLY A 43 6.89 5.33 -1.86
CA GLY A 43 7.45 4.11 -2.42
C GLY A 43 6.39 3.04 -2.72
N SER A 44 5.21 3.16 -2.10
CA SER A 44 4.05 2.30 -2.32
C SER A 44 2.80 3.01 -1.80
N ILE A 45 1.68 2.89 -2.51
CA ILE A 45 0.38 3.44 -2.13
C ILE A 45 -0.63 2.30 -2.15
N TYR A 46 -1.13 1.90 -0.99
CA TYR A 46 -2.20 0.90 -0.90
C TYR A 46 -3.51 1.44 -1.46
N ASP A 47 -4.16 0.64 -2.31
CA ASP A 47 -5.45 0.94 -2.92
C ASP A 47 -6.55 0.09 -2.26
N ALA A 48 -7.33 0.72 -1.39
CA ALA A 48 -8.42 0.07 -0.65
C ALA A 48 -9.57 -0.37 -1.56
N THR A 49 -9.72 0.24 -2.74
CA THR A 49 -10.79 -0.06 -3.70
C THR A 49 -10.60 -1.44 -4.36
N GLN A 50 -9.37 -1.96 -4.36
CA GLN A 50 -8.99 -3.21 -5.01
C GLN A 50 -8.83 -4.40 -4.04
N LEU A 51 -9.19 -4.23 -2.78
CA LEU A 51 -9.20 -5.32 -1.80
C LEU A 51 -10.25 -6.38 -2.18
N GLU A 52 -9.81 -7.63 -2.29
CA GLU A 52 -10.68 -8.75 -2.60
C GLU A 52 -10.45 -9.89 -1.60
N ILE A 53 -11.53 -10.38 -1.00
CA ILE A 53 -11.52 -11.52 -0.08
C ILE A 53 -12.44 -12.61 -0.64
N VAL A 54 -11.89 -13.79 -0.86
CA VAL A 54 -12.62 -14.96 -1.37
C VAL A 54 -12.51 -16.11 -0.39
N GLU A 55 -13.63 -16.75 -0.08
CA GLU A 55 -13.66 -17.99 0.69
C GLU A 55 -14.11 -19.17 -0.17
N ALA A 56 -13.29 -20.22 -0.22
CA ALA A 56 -13.59 -21.46 -0.92
C ALA A 56 -12.95 -22.66 -0.20
N GLY A 57 -13.70 -23.75 -0.02
CA GLY A 57 -13.15 -24.99 0.56
C GLY A 57 -12.59 -24.85 1.98
N GLY A 58 -13.14 -23.94 2.80
CA GLY A 58 -12.65 -23.66 4.16
C GLY A 58 -11.40 -22.77 4.23
N VAL A 59 -10.92 -22.30 3.07
CA VAL A 59 -9.76 -21.42 2.94
C VAL A 59 -10.21 -20.00 2.63
N GLN A 60 -9.57 -19.01 3.27
CA GLN A 60 -9.72 -17.59 2.94
C GLN A 60 -8.49 -17.10 2.16
N LEU A 61 -8.73 -16.52 0.98
CA LEU A 61 -7.74 -15.81 0.17
C LEU A 61 -8.00 -14.31 0.26
N VAL A 62 -6.93 -13.55 0.46
CA VAL A 62 -6.97 -12.09 0.53
C VAL A 62 -6.00 -11.56 -0.51
N LYS A 63 -6.51 -10.72 -1.42
CA LYS A 63 -5.75 -10.03 -2.44
C LYS A 63 -5.76 -8.54 -2.14
N THR A 64 -4.58 -7.95 -2.14
CA THR A 64 -4.36 -6.52 -1.97
C THR A 64 -3.57 -5.99 -3.15
N VAL A 65 -3.71 -4.69 -3.43
CA VAL A 65 -3.01 -4.01 -4.51
C VAL A 65 -2.39 -2.73 -3.98
N ALA A 66 -1.23 -2.39 -4.52
CA ALA A 66 -0.59 -1.11 -4.27
C ALA A 66 -0.02 -0.55 -5.56
N TRP A 67 -0.16 0.76 -5.73
CA TRP A 67 0.44 1.54 -6.80
C TRP A 67 1.82 2.04 -6.37
N TYR A 68 2.68 2.30 -7.34
CA TYR A 68 3.93 3.00 -7.10
C TYR A 68 4.44 3.60 -8.40
N ASP A 69 5.03 4.79 -8.31
CA ASP A 69 5.86 5.30 -9.38
C ASP A 69 7.21 4.58 -9.30
N ASN A 70 7.48 3.73 -10.28
CA ASN A 70 8.69 2.92 -10.32
C ASN A 70 9.98 3.74 -10.51
N GLU A 71 9.88 5.00 -10.93
CA GLU A 71 11.01 5.92 -11.07
C GLU A 71 11.07 6.87 -9.87
N TYR A 72 10.08 7.76 -9.73
CA TYR A 72 10.13 8.87 -8.77
C TYR A 72 9.94 8.40 -7.32
N GLY A 73 9.02 7.46 -7.10
CA GLY A 73 8.79 6.85 -5.79
C GLY A 73 10.05 6.12 -5.31
N PHE A 74 10.67 5.33 -6.19
CA PHE A 74 11.92 4.63 -5.87
C PHE A 74 13.08 5.57 -5.53
N VAL A 75 13.31 6.62 -6.33
CA VAL A 75 14.38 7.59 -6.07
C VAL A 75 14.16 8.33 -4.76
N THR A 76 12.91 8.68 -4.43
CA THR A 76 12.59 9.34 -3.16
C THR A 76 12.90 8.44 -1.96
N GLN A 77 12.60 7.14 -2.04
CA GLN A 77 13.00 6.17 -1.01
C GLN A 77 14.52 6.11 -0.83
N LEU A 78 15.28 6.12 -1.94
CA LEU A 78 16.73 6.10 -1.89
C LEU A 78 17.28 7.35 -1.17
N ILE A 79 16.75 8.53 -1.47
CA ILE A 79 17.16 9.79 -0.83
C ILE A 79 16.94 9.71 0.70
N ARG A 80 15.79 9.19 1.15
CA ARG A 80 15.50 9.01 2.58
C ARG A 80 16.53 8.11 3.28
N VAL A 81 16.98 7.04 2.62
CA VAL A 81 18.05 6.17 3.15
C VAL A 81 19.37 6.93 3.23
N LEU A 82 19.72 7.71 2.21
CA LEU A 82 20.94 8.53 2.21
C LEU A 82 20.92 9.59 3.31
N GLU A 83 19.80 10.28 3.50
CA GLU A 83 19.63 11.23 4.62
C GLU A 83 19.75 10.54 5.98
N LYS A 84 19.24 9.31 6.10
CA LYS A 84 19.37 8.51 7.32
C LYS A 84 20.82 8.11 7.59
N PHE A 85 21.63 7.87 6.56
CA PHE A 85 23.06 7.54 6.68
C PHE A 85 23.93 8.77 6.98
N ALA A 86 23.50 9.96 6.57
CA ALA A 86 24.21 11.21 6.83
C ALA A 86 24.01 11.75 8.27
N ARG A 87 23.02 11.23 9.01
CA ARG A 87 22.76 11.57 10.42
C ARG A 87 23.45 10.60 11.37
#